data_AF-C0FU83-F1
#
_entry.id   AF-C0FU83-F1
#
_cell.length_a   1.000
_cell.length_b   1.000
_cell.length_c   1.000
_cell.angle_alpha   90.00
_cell.angle_beta   90.00
_cell.angle_gamma   90.00
#
_symmetry.space_group_name_H-M   'P 1'
#
loop_
_entity.id
_entity.type
_entity.pdbx_description
1 polymer ?
#
loop_
_entity_poly.entity_id
_entity_poly.type
_entity_poly.pdbx_seq_one_letter_code
_entity_poly.pdbx_strand_id
1 'polypeptide(L)'
;MTWYDGTVRTYSAADGTLLSEEKGEKPDRTLDETFLTENYEIRSSLHDAPQVYDRVSGKWLASLEKEDYLTYVTQVQEDILTEYISTTGGRYGILLNDRLEEIAYLPNVCDVVEDTFIFDTGSGELRQCRLYSLQELVALGESYIE
;
A
#
# COMPACT_ATOMS: atom_id res chain seq x y z
N MET A 1 -20.71 6.99 10.69
CA MET A 1 -19.38 7.01 11.32
C MET A 1 -19.41 6.09 12.54
N THR A 2 -18.46 5.17 12.63
CA THR A 2 -18.35 4.21 13.74
C THR A 2 -17.16 4.60 14.61
N TRP A 3 -17.40 4.73 15.91
CA TRP A 3 -16.39 5.07 16.91
C TRP A 3 -15.84 3.82 17.58
N TYR A 4 -14.62 3.90 18.13
CA TYR A 4 -13.96 2.77 18.80
C TYR A 4 -14.72 2.19 20.00
N ASP A 5 -15.65 2.96 20.57
CA ASP A 5 -16.48 2.52 21.67
C ASP A 5 -17.77 1.83 21.21
N GLY A 6 -17.92 1.56 19.91
CA GLY A 6 -19.10 0.94 19.30
C GLY A 6 -20.22 1.93 18.99
N THR A 7 -20.02 3.23 19.21
CA THR A 7 -21.03 4.23 18.84
C THR A 7 -21.10 4.34 17.31
N VAL A 8 -22.30 4.25 16.75
CA VAL A 8 -22.55 4.48 15.32
C VAL A 8 -23.45 5.69 15.20
N ARG A 9 -23.01 6.68 14.42
CA ARG A 9 -23.80 7.87 14.09
C ARG A 9 -24.07 7.94 12.60
N THR A 10 -25.32 8.21 12.25
CA THR A 10 -25.73 8.51 10.86
C THR A 10 -26.08 9.98 10.74
N TYR A 11 -25.72 10.57 9.61
CA TYR A 11 -25.90 12.00 9.35
C TYR A 11 -26.59 12.20 7.99
N SER A 12 -27.36 13.27 7.90
CA SER A 12 -27.97 13.73 6.65
C SER A 12 -26.89 14.15 5.68
N ALA A 13 -26.90 13.57 4.48
CA ALA A 13 -25.97 13.95 3.42
C ALA A 13 -26.21 15.39 2.90
N ALA A 14 -27.39 15.96 3.14
CA ALA A 14 -27.76 17.27 2.61
C ALA A 14 -27.22 18.44 3.44
N ASP A 15 -27.18 18.27 4.77
CA ASP A 15 -26.89 19.37 5.72
C ASP A 15 -26.05 18.94 6.94
N GLY A 16 -25.65 17.68 7.02
CA GLY A 16 -24.82 17.16 8.11
C GLY A 16 -25.54 17.02 9.45
N THR A 17 -26.88 17.16 9.49
CA THR A 17 -27.65 16.96 10.72
C THR A 17 -27.57 15.50 11.19
N LEU A 18 -27.48 15.27 12.51
CA LEU A 18 -27.46 13.93 13.08
C LEU A 18 -28.84 13.28 12.93
N LEU A 19 -28.92 12.15 12.23
CA LEU A 19 -30.15 11.40 12.00
C LEU A 19 -30.36 10.30 13.04
N SER A 20 -29.29 9.60 13.43
CA SER A 20 -29.35 8.59 14.50
C SER A 20 -28.02 8.45 15.23
N GLU A 21 -28.11 8.02 16.49
CA GLU A 21 -27.00 7.52 17.29
C GLU A 21 -27.41 6.21 17.95
N GLU A 22 -26.61 5.16 17.75
CA GLU A 22 -26.84 3.85 18.34
C GLU A 22 -25.54 3.26 18.89
N LYS A 23 -25.69 2.27 19.78
CA LYS A 23 -24.58 1.53 20.36
C LYS A 23 -24.51 0.14 19.73
N GLY A 24 -23.58 -0.02 18.78
CA GLY A 24 -23.25 -1.29 18.15
C GLY A 24 -22.14 -2.04 18.87
N GLU A 25 -21.69 -3.13 18.25
CA GLU A 25 -20.49 -3.83 18.69
C GLU A 25 -19.26 -2.92 18.55
N LYS A 26 -18.33 -3.05 19.49
CA LYS A 26 -17.05 -2.35 19.37
C LYS A 26 -16.31 -2.91 18.15
N PRO A 27 -15.69 -2.07 17.32
CA PRO A 27 -14.81 -2.54 16.26
C PRO A 27 -13.80 -3.54 16.84
N ASP A 28 -13.68 -4.69 16.17
CA ASP A 28 -12.68 -5.66 16.58
C ASP A 28 -11.30 -5.05 16.38
N ARG A 29 -10.53 -5.00 17.47
CA ARG A 29 -9.18 -4.44 17.47
C ARG A 29 -8.14 -5.43 16.97
N THR A 30 -8.54 -6.68 16.76
CA THR A 30 -7.71 -7.72 16.14
C THR A 30 -8.03 -7.90 14.66
N LEU A 31 -8.72 -6.94 14.02
CA LEU A 31 -9.00 -7.03 12.60
C LEU A 31 -7.68 -6.90 11.82
N ASP A 32 -7.18 -8.03 11.33
CA ASP A 32 -6.03 -8.08 10.45
C ASP A 32 -6.46 -7.66 9.04
N GLU A 33 -5.69 -6.81 8.39
CA GLU A 33 -5.84 -6.51 6.98
C GLU A 33 -5.20 -7.61 6.16
N THR A 34 -5.87 -8.05 5.10
CA THR A 34 -5.34 -9.06 4.18
C THR A 34 -5.29 -8.49 2.78
N PHE A 35 -4.10 -8.48 2.19
CA PHE A 35 -3.86 -8.11 0.80
C PHE A 35 -3.56 -9.36 -0.01
N LEU A 36 -4.13 -9.43 -1.22
CA LEU A 36 -3.95 -10.56 -2.11
C LEU A 36 -3.29 -10.09 -3.40
N THR A 37 -2.24 -10.78 -3.81
CA THR A 37 -1.63 -10.63 -5.12
C THR A 37 -1.79 -11.92 -5.92
N GLU A 38 -1.14 -12.03 -7.07
CA GLU A 38 -1.19 -13.26 -7.86
C GLU A 38 -0.66 -14.45 -7.06
N ASN A 39 0.52 -14.29 -6.46
CA ASN A 39 1.27 -15.37 -5.78
C ASN A 39 1.25 -15.30 -4.25
N TYR A 40 0.87 -14.16 -3.66
CA TYR A 40 1.01 -13.94 -2.22
C TYR A 40 -0.30 -13.58 -1.52
N GLU A 41 -0.37 -13.97 -0.25
CA GLU A 41 -1.30 -13.44 0.73
C GLU A 41 -0.49 -12.71 1.80
N ILE A 42 -0.76 -11.41 1.99
CA ILE A 42 -0.08 -10.56 2.96
C ILE A 42 -1.07 -10.25 4.08
N ARG A 43 -0.72 -10.60 5.31
CA ARG A 43 -1.53 -10.31 6.50
C ARG A 43 -0.85 -9.23 7.33
N SER A 44 -1.52 -8.11 7.53
CA SER A 44 -1.04 -6.97 8.31
C SER A 44 -1.88 -6.86 9.58
N SER A 45 -1.25 -7.06 10.73
CA SER A 45 -1.87 -6.82 12.03
C SER A 45 -1.46 -5.44 12.55
N LEU A 46 -2.22 -4.88 13.49
CA LEU A 46 -1.97 -3.52 14.00
C LEU A 46 -0.62 -3.37 14.73
N HIS A 47 -0.02 -4.46 15.22
CA HIS A 47 1.12 -4.41 16.14
C HIS A 47 2.33 -5.24 15.70
N ASP A 48 2.19 -6.04 14.64
CA ASP A 48 3.26 -6.87 14.12
C ASP A 48 3.61 -6.49 12.68
N ALA A 49 4.80 -6.89 12.26
CA ALA A 49 5.22 -6.72 10.87
C ALA A 49 4.26 -7.51 9.95
N PRO A 50 3.87 -6.97 8.79
CA PRO A 50 3.06 -7.71 7.83
C PRO A 50 3.75 -9.02 7.44
N GLN A 51 2.98 -10.11 7.40
CA GLN A 51 3.47 -11.46 7.13
C GLN A 51 3.05 -11.90 5.73
N VAL A 52 4.00 -12.40 4.93
CA VAL A 52 3.77 -12.87 3.57
C VAL A 52 3.69 -14.38 3.53
N TYR A 53 2.65 -14.90 2.89
CA TYR A 53 2.43 -16.32 2.67
C TYR A 53 2.33 -16.60 1.17
N ASP A 54 2.82 -17.77 0.76
CA ASP A 54 2.53 -18.33 -0.56
C ASP A 54 1.03 -18.62 -0.64
N ARG A 55 0.37 -18.05 -1.64
CA ARG A 55 -1.10 -18.07 -1.74
C ARG A 55 -1.67 -19.47 -2.03
N VAL A 56 -0.90 -20.33 -2.72
CA VAL A 56 -1.37 -21.66 -3.11
C VAL A 56 -1.18 -22.67 -1.98
N SER A 57 0.00 -22.70 -1.39
CA SER A 57 0.38 -23.66 -0.34
C SER A 57 0.05 -23.17 1.07
N GLY A 58 -0.18 -21.87 1.26
CA GLY A 58 -0.36 -21.24 2.57
C GLY A 58 0.92 -21.19 3.40
N LYS A 59 2.09 -21.48 2.81
CA LYS A 59 3.36 -21.52 3.52
C LYS A 59 3.84 -20.09 3.80
N TRP A 60 4.24 -19.83 5.03
CA TRP A 60 4.92 -18.58 5.39
C TRP A 60 6.24 -18.41 4.61
N LEU A 61 6.46 -17.21 4.08
CA LEU A 61 7.63 -16.88 3.26
C LEU A 61 8.55 -15.85 3.93
N ALA A 62 8.00 -14.73 4.39
CA ALA A 62 8.77 -13.61 4.94
C ALA A 62 7.92 -12.66 5.79
N SER A 63 8.59 -11.70 6.44
CA SER A 63 7.97 -10.51 7.05
C SER A 63 8.37 -9.27 6.23
N LEU A 64 7.46 -8.30 6.12
CA LEU A 64 7.72 -7.00 5.48
C LEU A 64 8.20 -5.95 6.50
N GLU A 65 8.35 -4.70 6.06
CA GLU A 65 8.67 -3.53 6.90
C GLU A 65 7.72 -3.43 8.10
N LYS A 66 8.30 -3.19 9.28
CA LYS A 66 7.61 -3.29 10.58
C LYS A 66 7.31 -1.93 11.19
N GLU A 67 8.16 -0.93 10.93
CA GLU A 67 8.11 0.32 11.70
C GLU A 67 6.93 1.20 11.30
N ASP A 68 6.48 1.06 10.06
CA ASP A 68 5.48 1.91 9.44
C ASP A 68 4.25 1.12 8.99
N TYR A 69 3.13 1.83 8.83
CA TYR A 69 1.83 1.20 8.58
C TYR A 69 1.65 0.90 7.08
N LEU A 70 1.53 -0.38 6.74
CA LEU A 70 1.24 -0.86 5.38
C LEU A 70 -0.20 -0.48 4.99
N THR A 71 -0.34 0.33 3.93
CA THR A 71 -1.65 0.80 3.45
C THR A 71 -2.15 0.06 2.22
N TYR A 72 -1.25 -0.28 1.29
CA TYR A 72 -1.60 -0.96 0.04
C TYR A 72 -0.53 -1.95 -0.38
N VAL A 73 -0.96 -3.01 -1.07
CA VAL A 73 -0.09 -3.92 -1.80
C VAL A 73 -0.65 -4.09 -3.20
N THR A 74 0.14 -3.74 -4.20
CA THR A 74 -0.27 -3.69 -5.61
C THR A 74 0.66 -4.59 -6.43
N GLN A 75 0.08 -5.48 -7.26
CA GLN A 75 0.85 -6.24 -8.23
C GLN A 75 1.33 -5.32 -9.36
N VAL A 76 2.62 -5.33 -9.65
CA VAL A 76 3.23 -4.54 -10.74
C VAL A 76 4.07 -5.46 -11.61
N GLN A 77 3.53 -5.88 -12.74
CA GLN A 77 4.12 -6.95 -13.56
C GLN A 77 4.36 -8.21 -12.72
N GLU A 78 5.60 -8.70 -12.60
CA GLU A 78 5.97 -9.87 -11.79
C GLU A 78 6.33 -9.49 -10.34
N ASP A 79 6.46 -8.19 -10.07
CA ASP A 79 6.87 -7.60 -8.79
C ASP A 79 5.64 -7.16 -7.97
N ILE A 80 5.87 -6.78 -6.71
CA ILE A 80 4.83 -6.16 -5.87
C ILE A 80 5.33 -4.82 -5.32
N LEU A 81 4.47 -3.81 -5.37
CA LEU A 81 4.67 -2.57 -4.64
C LEU A 81 3.94 -2.66 -3.30
N THR A 82 4.69 -2.42 -2.21
CA THR A 82 4.13 -2.28 -0.86
C THR A 82 4.19 -0.81 -0.46
N GLU A 83 3.07 -0.22 -0.05
CA GLU A 83 2.96 1.22 0.25
C GLU A 83 2.73 1.44 1.74
N TYR A 84 3.44 2.41 2.32
CA TYR A 84 3.46 2.67 3.76
C TYR A 84 3.21 4.14 4.08
N ILE A 85 2.64 4.37 5.26
CA ILE A 85 2.61 5.68 5.93
C ILE A 85 3.50 5.59 7.17
N SER A 86 4.48 6.48 7.23
CA SER A 86 5.40 6.56 8.35
C SER A 86 4.76 7.17 9.59
N THR A 87 5.37 6.92 10.74
CA THR A 87 4.98 7.56 12.02
C THR A 87 5.02 9.10 11.98
N THR A 88 5.78 9.69 11.05
CA THR A 88 5.84 11.14 10.82
C THR A 88 4.84 11.64 9.76
N GLY A 89 4.03 10.74 9.19
CA GLY A 89 3.02 11.02 8.17
C GLY A 89 3.56 11.05 6.74
N GLY A 90 4.83 10.69 6.52
CA GLY A 90 5.41 10.57 5.18
C GLY A 90 4.92 9.30 4.48
N ARG A 91 4.66 9.37 3.18
CA ARG A 91 4.31 8.19 2.39
C ARG A 91 5.47 7.73 1.53
N TYR A 92 5.59 6.42 1.36
CA TYR A 92 6.58 5.81 0.49
C TYR A 92 6.12 4.41 0.08
N GLY A 93 6.83 3.82 -0.87
CA GLY A 93 6.65 2.42 -1.21
C GLY A 93 7.98 1.71 -1.39
N ILE A 94 7.93 0.40 -1.23
CA ILE A 94 9.04 -0.51 -1.46
C ILE A 94 8.61 -1.47 -2.56
N LEU A 95 9.36 -1.45 -3.67
CA LEU A 95 9.17 -2.39 -4.76
C LEU A 95 9.98 -3.65 -4.46
N LEU A 96 9.28 -4.78 -4.45
CA LEU A 96 9.83 -6.11 -4.14
C LEU A 96 9.71 -7.00 -5.37
N ASN A 97 10.78 -7.74 -5.68
CA ASN A 97 10.72 -8.71 -6.77
C ASN A 97 9.95 -10.00 -6.40
N ASP A 98 9.87 -10.93 -7.35
CA ASP A 98 9.27 -12.28 -7.22
C ASP A 98 9.88 -13.17 -6.11
N ARG A 99 10.97 -12.74 -5.48
CA ARG A 99 11.60 -13.40 -4.32
C ARG A 99 11.46 -12.58 -3.04
N LEU A 100 10.65 -11.54 -3.05
CA LEU A 100 10.45 -10.59 -1.96
C LEU A 100 11.74 -9.81 -1.59
N GLU A 101 12.65 -9.64 -2.55
CA GLU A 101 13.86 -8.83 -2.37
C GLU A 101 13.58 -7.38 -2.78
N GLU A 102 14.03 -6.42 -1.97
CA GLU A 102 13.91 -4.99 -2.27
C GLU A 102 14.74 -4.61 -3.49
N ILE A 103 14.08 -4.04 -4.50
CA ILE A 103 14.73 -3.55 -5.71
C ILE A 103 14.67 -2.02 -5.83
N ALA A 104 13.71 -1.36 -5.18
CA ALA A 104 13.64 0.10 -5.13
C ALA A 104 12.87 0.62 -3.90
N TYR A 105 13.34 1.76 -3.38
CA TYR A 105 12.62 2.60 -2.43
C TYR A 105 12.04 3.82 -3.17
N LEU A 106 10.73 4.03 -3.06
CA LEU A 106 9.97 5.00 -3.83
C LEU A 106 9.36 6.06 -2.89
N PRO A 107 10.08 7.16 -2.59
CA PRO A 107 9.56 8.21 -1.72
C PRO A 107 8.40 8.93 -2.38
N ASN A 108 7.35 9.22 -1.61
CA ASN A 108 6.16 9.96 -2.05
C ASN A 108 5.30 9.27 -3.12
N VAL A 109 5.51 7.97 -3.38
CA VAL A 109 4.58 7.21 -4.23
C VAL A 109 3.19 7.22 -3.58
N CYS A 110 2.16 7.41 -4.38
CA CYS A 110 0.79 7.52 -3.91
C CYS A 110 -0.20 6.67 -4.69
N ASP A 111 0.18 6.18 -5.86
CA ASP A 111 -0.65 5.31 -6.69
C ASP A 111 0.21 4.62 -7.77
N VAL A 112 -0.36 3.57 -8.36
CA VAL A 112 0.18 2.90 -9.56
C VAL A 112 -0.93 2.71 -10.57
N VAL A 113 -0.68 3.16 -11.80
CA VAL A 113 -1.57 2.93 -12.93
C VAL A 113 -0.81 2.11 -13.96
N GLU A 114 -1.26 0.87 -14.17
CA GLU A 114 -0.58 -0.12 -15.01
C GLU A 114 0.88 -0.36 -14.55
N ASP A 115 1.87 0.07 -15.32
CA ASP A 115 3.30 -0.01 -14.99
C ASP A 115 3.90 1.35 -14.64
N THR A 116 3.06 2.36 -14.34
CA THR A 116 3.49 3.73 -14.05
C THR A 116 3.22 4.10 -12.60
N PHE A 117 4.29 4.40 -11.87
CA PHE A 117 4.25 4.93 -10.51
C PHE A 117 3.91 6.41 -10.51
N ILE A 118 2.97 6.80 -9.65
CA ILE A 118 2.55 8.19 -9.44
C ILE A 118 3.07 8.69 -8.10
N PHE A 119 3.63 9.90 -8.10
CA PHE A 119 4.23 10.51 -6.92
C PHE A 119 3.60 11.88 -6.64
N ASP A 120 3.16 12.08 -5.41
CA ASP A 120 2.70 13.37 -4.91
C ASP A 120 3.73 13.96 -3.95
N THR A 121 4.51 14.93 -4.44
CA THR A 121 5.53 15.61 -3.65
C THR A 121 5.00 16.80 -2.86
N GLY A 122 3.68 17.02 -2.80
CA GLY A 122 3.05 18.14 -2.10
C GLY A 122 3.24 19.50 -2.77
N SER A 123 3.80 19.54 -3.98
CA SER A 123 4.02 20.77 -4.76
C SER A 123 2.80 21.21 -5.58
N GLY A 124 1.72 20.41 -5.57
CA GLY A 124 0.54 20.61 -6.42
C GLY A 124 0.67 20.05 -7.84
N GLU A 125 1.78 19.38 -8.14
CA GLU A 125 2.02 18.67 -9.40
C GLU A 125 2.32 17.19 -9.09
N LEU A 126 1.75 16.29 -9.89
CA LEU A 126 2.04 14.86 -9.81
C LEU A 126 3.21 14.54 -10.73
N ARG A 127 4.17 13.76 -10.20
CA ARG A 127 5.24 13.17 -11.02
C ARG A 127 4.86 11.74 -11.35
N GLN A 128 5.36 11.26 -12.49
CA GLN A 128 5.11 9.91 -12.94
C GLN A 128 6.40 9.27 -13.44
N CYS A 129 6.57 7.97 -13.18
CA CYS A 129 7.70 7.19 -13.66
C CYS A 129 7.23 5.79 -14.05
N ARG A 130 7.49 5.39 -15.28
CA ARG A 130 7.23 4.03 -15.74
C ARG A 130 8.28 3.07 -15.19
N LEU A 131 7.89 1.83 -14.90
CA LEU A 131 8.83 0.75 -14.62
C LEU A 131 9.52 0.33 -15.92
N TYR A 132 10.84 0.48 -15.97
CA TYR A 132 11.65 0.13 -17.15
C TYR A 132 12.42 -1.15 -16.91
N SER A 133 12.48 -2.00 -17.94
CA SER A 133 13.46 -3.07 -18.03
C SER A 133 14.88 -2.50 -18.13
N LEU A 134 15.88 -3.32 -17.78
CA LEU A 134 17.28 -2.93 -17.94
C LEU A 134 17.62 -2.56 -19.38
N GLN A 135 17.04 -3.27 -20.36
CA GLN A 135 17.24 -3.00 -21.79
C GLN A 135 16.66 -1.64 -22.19
N GLU A 136 15.46 -1.29 -21.72
CA GLU A 136 14.87 0.04 -21.94
C GLU A 136 15.72 1.14 -21.31
N LEU A 137 16.25 0.93 -20.09
CA LEU A 137 17.14 1.89 -19.43
C LEU A 137 18.45 2.10 -20.19
N VAL A 138 19.05 1.03 -20.75
CA VAL A 138 20.25 1.15 -21.60
C VAL A 138 19.93 1.95 -22.85
N ALA A 139 18.82 1.63 -23.54
CA ALA A 139 18.41 2.34 -24.75
C ALA A 139 18.11 3.84 -24.48
N LEU A 140 17.47 4.15 -23.35
CA LEU A 140 17.28 5.52 -22.88
C LEU A 140 18.63 6.21 -22.66
N GLY A 141 19.55 5.58 -21.95
CA GLY A 141 20.88 6.11 -21.68
C GLY A 141 21.68 6.40 -22.97
N GLU A 142 21.62 5.50 -23.94
CA GLU A 142 22.26 5.69 -25.25
C GLU A 142 21.66 6.88 -26.02
N SER A 143 20.33 7.09 -25.94
CA SER A 143 19.66 8.22 -26.59
C SER A 143 20.01 9.60 -26.01
N TYR A 144 20.55 9.66 -24.78
CA TYR A 144 21.00 10.91 -24.16
C TYR A 144 22.48 11.25 -24.46
N ILE A 145 23.21 10.36 -25.11
CA ILE A 145 24.61 10.57 -25.51
C ILE A 145 24.71 11.16 -26.93
N GLU A 146 23.66 11.03 -27.75
CA GLU A 146 23.50 11.68 -29.07
C GLU A 146 23.01 13.13 -28.95
#